data_AF-A0A973ZD75-F1
#
_entry.id   AF-A0A973ZD75-F1
#
_cell.length_a   1.000
_cell.length_b   1.000
_cell.length_c   1.000
_cell.angle_alpha   90.00
_cell.angle_beta   90.00
_cell.angle_gamma   90.00
#
_symmetry.space_group_name_H-M   'P 1'
#
loop_
_entity.id
_entity.type
_entity.pdbx_description
1 polymer ?
#
loop_
_entity_poly.entity_id
_entity_poly.type
_entity_poly.pdbx_seq_one_letter_code
_entity_poly.pdbx_strand_id
1 'polypeptide(L)'
;MADPRFVPAEPCRACGCDAESSGAAQAGPVRITHVPAATGLVPAARSGEPERGCAVPPLRSRAELDEVGEDEAWLWRLVDEADRVMAAAPATQDPARLAEAHRTLTLATAFEERIQMQIRAAQSVLASPLSWLRPSHRAALLRQLKRDKATAVIAAVQRRRAAEVRDRLRAAATRREDYLAEHRVTLAAGRNARSELVKVIDDLIEGYAHLTDQPAWFRYGIGSPATTPNWLSAARTAVAVRRREFLEAGIPQELC
;
A
#
# COMPACT_ATOMS: atom_id res chain seq x y z
N MET A 1 -41.84 17.89 -27.69
CA MET A 1 -41.02 18.58 -28.72
C MET A 1 -39.63 18.76 -28.13
N ALA A 2 -38.65 18.03 -28.66
CA ALA A 2 -37.25 17.99 -28.19
C ALA A 2 -36.32 18.57 -29.25
N ASP A 3 -35.29 19.30 -28.81
CA ASP A 3 -34.35 20.10 -29.63
C ASP A 3 -33.17 19.22 -30.14
N PRO A 4 -32.92 19.10 -31.46
CA PRO A 4 -32.02 18.08 -32.03
C PRO A 4 -30.55 18.54 -32.24
N ARG A 5 -30.02 19.50 -31.48
CA ARG A 5 -28.74 20.17 -31.83
C ARG A 5 -27.47 19.73 -31.08
N PHE A 6 -27.45 18.58 -30.40
CA PHE A 6 -26.21 18.08 -29.80
C PHE A 6 -26.04 16.58 -30.00
N VAL A 7 -25.30 16.23 -31.05
CA VAL A 7 -24.59 14.94 -31.16
C VAL A 7 -23.10 15.26 -31.03
N PRO A 8 -22.39 14.80 -29.99
CA PRO A 8 -20.93 14.89 -29.99
C PRO A 8 -20.38 13.81 -30.92
N ALA A 9 -19.62 14.26 -31.93
CA ALA A 9 -18.82 13.39 -32.77
C ALA A 9 -17.65 12.79 -31.95
N GLU A 10 -17.51 11.47 -32.01
CA GLU A 10 -16.30 10.77 -31.58
C GLU A 10 -15.13 11.12 -32.51
N PRO A 11 -13.92 11.36 -31.98
CA PRO A 11 -12.71 11.23 -32.77
C PRO A 11 -11.99 9.90 -32.52
N CYS A 12 -11.76 9.24 -33.66
CA CYS A 12 -10.96 8.07 -33.94
C CYS A 12 -9.65 7.95 -33.15
N ARG A 13 -9.40 6.72 -32.68
CA ARG A 13 -8.05 6.18 -32.43
C ARG A 13 -7.22 6.21 -33.71
N ALA A 14 -6.03 6.79 -33.64
CA ALA A 14 -4.96 6.53 -34.58
C ALA A 14 -3.68 6.17 -33.81
N CYS A 15 -3.13 5.03 -34.20
CA CYS A 15 -1.87 4.47 -33.75
C CYS A 15 -0.68 5.29 -34.25
N GLY A 16 0.45 5.24 -33.53
CA GLY A 16 1.77 5.32 -34.17
C GLY A 16 2.81 6.22 -33.52
N CYS A 17 3.79 5.55 -32.89
CA CYS A 17 5.24 5.79 -32.98
C CYS A 17 5.93 6.90 -32.16
N ASP A 18 6.85 6.41 -31.32
CA ASP A 18 8.24 6.83 -31.13
C ASP A 18 8.56 8.27 -30.69
N ALA A 19 9.01 8.37 -29.44
CA ALA A 19 9.99 9.36 -29.02
C ALA A 19 10.89 8.78 -27.91
N GLU A 20 12.06 8.30 -28.32
CA GLU A 20 13.25 8.28 -27.48
C GLU A 20 13.51 9.70 -26.95
N SER A 21 13.70 9.85 -25.64
CA SER A 21 14.59 10.91 -25.14
C SER A 21 15.20 10.51 -23.80
N SER A 22 16.51 10.27 -23.87
CA SER A 22 17.45 10.24 -22.77
C SER A 22 17.29 11.47 -21.87
N GLY A 23 17.16 11.24 -20.57
CA GLY A 23 17.22 12.26 -19.55
C GLY A 23 17.82 11.68 -18.28
N ALA A 24 19.15 11.60 -18.26
CA ALA A 24 19.94 11.17 -17.10
C ALA A 24 19.71 12.14 -15.93
N ALA A 25 18.91 11.71 -14.95
CA ALA A 25 18.87 12.32 -13.63
C ALA A 25 20.08 11.81 -12.83
N GLN A 26 21.08 12.67 -12.67
CA GLN A 26 22.16 12.46 -11.69
C GLN A 26 21.55 12.40 -10.29
N ALA A 27 21.36 11.18 -9.79
CA ALA A 27 21.13 10.94 -8.37
C ALA A 27 22.46 11.21 -7.64
N GLY A 28 22.46 12.24 -6.79
CA GLY A 28 23.58 12.52 -5.90
C GLY A 28 23.89 11.34 -4.98
N PRO A 29 25.12 11.27 -4.42
CA PRO A 29 25.53 10.17 -3.57
C PRO A 29 24.70 10.16 -2.29
N VAL A 30 23.72 9.26 -2.22
CA VAL A 30 23.07 8.88 -0.97
C VAL A 30 24.15 8.27 -0.09
N ARG A 31 24.59 9.00 0.92
CA ARG A 31 25.39 8.46 2.02
C ARG A 31 24.54 7.39 2.70
N ILE A 32 24.78 6.14 2.33
CA ILE A 32 24.31 4.97 3.06
C ILE A 32 25.05 5.00 4.40
N THR A 33 24.41 5.57 5.42
CA THR A 33 24.81 5.33 6.80
C THR A 33 24.62 3.84 7.05
N HIS A 34 25.73 3.14 7.28
CA HIS A 34 25.77 1.75 7.72
C HIS A 34 24.81 1.56 8.89
N VAL A 35 23.65 0.96 8.62
CA VAL A 35 22.83 0.35 9.66
C VAL A 35 23.55 -0.94 10.03
N PRO A 36 23.97 -1.14 11.29
CA PRO A 36 24.54 -2.41 11.69
C PRO A 36 23.50 -3.50 11.43
N ALA A 37 23.89 -4.47 10.60
CA ALA A 37 23.09 -5.66 10.34
C ALA A 37 22.98 -6.45 11.65
N ALA A 38 22.02 -6.10 12.48
CA ALA A 38 21.42 -7.01 13.44
C ALA A 38 20.56 -7.99 12.63
N THR A 39 21.22 -8.83 11.83
CA THR A 39 20.73 -10.16 11.48
C THR A 39 20.59 -10.90 12.80
N GLY A 40 19.46 -10.67 13.48
CA GLY A 40 18.90 -11.65 14.40
C GLY A 40 18.71 -12.90 13.56
N LEU A 41 19.72 -13.77 13.59
CA LEU A 41 19.66 -15.11 13.04
C LEU A 41 18.44 -15.76 13.68
N VAL A 42 17.34 -15.80 12.94
CA VAL A 42 16.30 -16.79 13.20
C VAL A 42 17.05 -18.12 13.16
N PRO A 43 17.08 -18.91 14.26
CA PRO A 43 17.75 -20.19 14.24
C PRO A 43 17.17 -20.95 13.05
N ALA A 44 18.02 -21.26 12.06
CA ALA A 44 17.60 -22.03 10.91
C ALA A 44 17.07 -23.35 11.46
N ALA A 45 15.76 -23.56 11.32
CA ALA A 45 15.12 -24.81 11.65
C ALA A 45 15.87 -25.92 10.90
N ARG A 46 16.57 -26.75 11.68
CA ARG A 46 17.33 -27.95 11.33
C ARG A 46 17.38 -28.26 9.83
N SER A 47 18.50 -27.93 9.19
CA SER A 47 18.96 -28.62 7.99
C SER A 47 19.44 -30.03 8.40
N GLY A 48 18.51 -30.90 8.77
CA GLY A 48 18.78 -32.32 8.91
C GLY A 48 19.00 -32.91 7.52
N GLU A 49 20.21 -33.44 7.27
CA GLU A 49 20.47 -34.22 6.07
C GLU A 49 19.43 -35.36 5.99
N PRO A 50 18.81 -35.59 4.83
CA PRO A 50 17.93 -36.73 4.65
C PRO A 50 18.78 -38.00 4.66
N GLU A 51 18.87 -38.64 5.82
CA GLU A 51 19.30 -40.03 5.89
C GLU A 51 18.40 -40.84 4.96
N ARG A 52 18.97 -41.40 3.88
CA ARG A 52 18.29 -42.21 2.87
C ARG A 52 17.92 -43.61 3.39
N GLY A 53 17.35 -43.68 4.58
CA GLY A 53 16.68 -44.87 5.09
C GLY A 53 15.18 -44.63 5.01
N CYS A 54 14.42 -45.59 4.48
CA CYS A 54 12.96 -45.65 4.59
C CYS A 54 12.52 -45.92 6.04
N ALA A 55 13.11 -45.21 7.01
CA ALA A 55 12.65 -45.19 8.38
C ALA A 55 11.33 -44.40 8.37
N VAL A 56 10.23 -45.12 8.52
CA VAL A 56 8.94 -44.50 8.82
C VAL A 56 9.16 -43.63 10.07
N PRO A 57 8.93 -42.32 10.00
CA PRO A 57 9.11 -41.45 11.16
C PRO A 57 8.26 -42.01 12.31
N PRO A 58 8.79 -42.03 13.55
CA PRO A 58 8.03 -42.52 14.69
C PRO A 58 6.70 -41.77 14.77
N LEU A 59 5.60 -42.51 14.89
CA LEU A 59 4.26 -41.94 15.06
C LEU A 59 4.26 -41.07 16.32
N ARG A 60 4.09 -39.76 16.16
CA ARG A 60 3.98 -38.83 17.28
C ARG A 60 2.71 -39.12 18.07
N SER A 61 2.80 -39.06 19.39
CA SER A 61 1.60 -39.20 20.23
C SER A 61 0.70 -37.97 20.09
N ARG A 62 -0.60 -38.11 20.38
CA ARG A 62 -1.52 -36.98 20.38
C ARG A 62 -1.07 -35.86 21.33
N ALA A 63 -0.55 -36.22 22.50
CA ALA A 63 -0.05 -35.25 23.49
C ALA A 63 1.10 -34.41 22.92
N GLU A 64 2.02 -35.03 22.17
CA GLU A 64 3.11 -34.31 21.48
C GLU A 64 2.59 -33.38 20.38
N LEU A 65 1.54 -33.76 19.65
CA LEU A 65 0.94 -32.92 18.60
C LEU A 65 0.11 -31.76 19.16
N ASP A 66 -0.36 -31.86 20.41
CA ASP A 66 -1.10 -30.80 21.11
C ASP A 66 -0.14 -29.83 21.86
N GLU A 67 1.14 -30.20 22.08
CA GLU A 67 2.14 -29.35 22.73
C GLU A 67 2.60 -28.21 21.80
N VAL A 68 2.76 -27.00 22.34
CA VAL A 68 3.31 -25.83 21.63
C VAL A 68 4.72 -25.60 22.13
N GLY A 69 5.73 -25.87 21.30
CA GLY A 69 7.12 -25.67 21.67
C GLY A 69 7.51 -24.19 21.80
N GLU A 70 8.61 -23.90 22.50
CA GLU A 70 9.15 -22.54 22.65
C GLU A 70 9.44 -21.87 21.30
N ASP A 71 9.94 -22.64 20.32
CA ASP A 71 10.19 -22.17 18.97
C ASP A 71 8.90 -21.72 18.26
N GLU A 72 7.82 -22.50 18.37
CA GLU A 72 6.52 -22.14 17.81
C GLU A 72 5.95 -20.89 18.50
N ALA A 73 6.02 -20.84 19.84
CA ALA A 73 5.59 -19.68 20.62
C ALA A 73 6.37 -18.41 20.22
N TRP A 74 7.68 -18.52 19.96
CA TRP A 74 8.50 -17.44 19.45
C TRP A 74 8.05 -16.95 18.07
N LEU A 75 7.73 -17.87 17.15
CA LEU A 75 7.19 -17.49 15.82
C LEU A 75 5.87 -16.71 15.95
N TRP A 76 4.96 -17.15 16.82
CA TRP A 76 3.71 -16.44 17.07
C TRP A 76 3.95 -15.02 17.61
N ARG A 77 4.90 -14.84 18.54
CA ARG A 77 5.30 -13.50 19.05
C ARG A 77 5.82 -12.59 17.93
N LEU A 78 6.62 -13.11 17.00
CA LEU A 78 7.11 -12.33 15.86
C LEU A 78 5.98 -11.91 14.91
N VAL A 79 4.97 -12.77 14.72
CA VAL A 79 3.78 -12.43 13.95
C VAL A 79 3.00 -11.31 14.62
N ASP A 80 2.74 -11.43 15.93
CA ASP A 80 1.96 -10.43 16.66
C ASP A 80 2.70 -9.09 16.80
N GLU A 81 4.03 -9.09 16.90
CA GLU A 81 4.84 -7.87 16.85
C GLU A 81 4.74 -7.20 15.46
N ALA A 82 4.84 -7.97 14.37
CA ALA A 82 4.66 -7.43 13.03
C ALA A 82 3.24 -6.90 12.79
N ASP A 83 2.21 -7.56 13.33
CA ASP A 83 0.83 -7.09 13.26
C ASP A 83 0.62 -5.81 14.07
N ARG A 84 1.23 -5.68 15.25
CA ARG A 84 1.23 -4.44 16.05
C ARG A 84 1.88 -3.29 15.29
N VAL A 85 3.04 -3.52 14.66
CA VAL A 85 3.70 -2.53 13.79
C VAL A 85 2.78 -2.11 12.65
N MET A 86 2.16 -3.07 11.96
CA MET A 86 1.25 -2.79 10.84
C MET A 86 0.00 -2.02 11.27
N ALA A 87 -0.57 -2.35 12.43
CA ALA A 87 -1.74 -1.68 12.99
C ALA A 87 -1.43 -0.23 13.44
N ALA A 88 -0.22 0.00 13.95
CA ALA A 88 0.23 1.33 14.35
C ALA A 88 0.69 2.22 13.17
N ALA A 89 0.88 1.65 11.98
CA ALA A 89 1.33 2.39 10.80
C ALA A 89 0.32 3.48 10.40
N PRO A 90 0.77 4.71 10.04
CA PRO A 90 -0.12 5.78 9.58
C PRO A 90 -1.04 5.32 8.44
N ALA A 91 -2.30 5.72 8.41
CA ALA A 91 -3.28 5.21 7.45
C ALA A 91 -2.80 5.30 5.98
N THR A 92 -3.00 4.21 5.23
CA THR A 92 -2.71 4.17 3.79
C THR A 92 -3.50 5.24 3.06
N GLN A 93 -2.82 6.06 2.26
CA GLN A 93 -3.48 7.07 1.44
C GLN A 93 -4.06 6.42 0.19
N ASP A 94 -5.30 6.80 -0.15
CA ASP A 94 -5.96 6.32 -1.36
C ASP A 94 -5.24 6.85 -2.61
N PRO A 95 -4.68 5.97 -3.48
CA PRO A 95 -3.99 6.40 -4.69
C PRO A 95 -4.89 7.19 -5.64
N ALA A 96 -6.20 6.92 -5.66
CA ALA A 96 -7.16 7.65 -6.48
C ALA A 96 -7.31 9.11 -5.99
N ARG A 97 -7.31 9.34 -4.68
CA ARG A 97 -7.34 10.71 -4.11
C ARG A 97 -6.07 11.48 -4.42
N LEU A 98 -4.91 10.84 -4.37
CA LEU A 98 -3.64 11.48 -4.72
C LEU A 98 -3.62 11.86 -6.22
N ALA A 99 -4.06 10.96 -7.10
CA ALA A 99 -4.20 11.22 -8.52
C ALA A 99 -5.18 12.36 -8.81
N GLU A 100 -6.30 12.42 -8.08
CA GLU A 100 -7.28 13.50 -8.22
C GLU A 100 -6.74 14.86 -7.77
N ALA A 101 -6.02 14.90 -6.64
CA ALA A 101 -5.34 16.13 -6.19
C ALA A 101 -4.30 16.62 -7.21
N HIS A 102 -3.60 15.68 -7.86
CA HIS A 102 -2.69 15.98 -8.95
C HIS A 102 -3.40 16.61 -10.16
N ARG A 103 -4.49 15.98 -10.63
CA ARG A 103 -5.30 16.51 -11.73
C ARG A 103 -5.83 17.91 -11.41
N THR A 104 -6.37 18.08 -10.20
CA THR A 104 -6.91 19.36 -9.72
C THR A 104 -5.86 20.46 -9.76
N LEU A 105 -4.64 20.20 -9.27
CA LEU A 105 -3.55 21.16 -9.30
C LEU A 105 -3.13 21.52 -10.74
N THR A 106 -3.03 20.53 -11.63
CA THR A 106 -2.71 20.76 -13.05
C THR A 106 -3.74 21.67 -13.71
N LEU A 107 -5.03 21.40 -13.49
CA LEU A 107 -6.12 22.22 -14.03
C LEU A 107 -6.10 23.66 -13.46
N ALA A 108 -5.87 23.81 -12.16
CA ALA A 108 -5.76 25.14 -11.54
C ALA A 108 -4.56 25.93 -12.08
N THR A 109 -3.43 25.26 -12.30
CA THR A 109 -2.22 25.88 -12.87
C THR A 109 -2.47 26.34 -14.31
N ALA A 110 -3.03 25.47 -15.15
CA ALA A 110 -3.38 25.81 -16.53
C ALA A 110 -4.42 26.95 -16.62
N PHE A 111 -5.38 27.00 -15.69
CA PHE A 111 -6.34 28.10 -15.60
C PHE A 111 -5.65 29.42 -15.23
N GLU A 112 -4.78 29.43 -14.22
CA GLU A 112 -4.02 30.62 -13.83
C GLU A 112 -3.16 31.13 -15.00
N GLU A 113 -2.41 30.24 -15.67
CA GLU A 113 -1.58 30.58 -16.84
C GLU A 113 -2.39 31.22 -17.97
N ARG A 114 -3.59 30.69 -18.25
CA ARG A 114 -4.51 31.24 -19.25
C ARG A 114 -4.94 32.67 -18.90
N ILE A 115 -5.32 32.93 -17.64
CA ILE A 115 -5.69 34.29 -17.20
C ILE A 115 -4.49 35.23 -17.27
N GLN A 116 -3.30 34.78 -16.86
CA GLN A 116 -2.07 35.58 -16.96
C GLN A 116 -1.69 35.91 -18.41
N MET A 117 -1.96 35.00 -19.34
CA MET A 117 -1.77 35.24 -20.77
C MET A 117 -2.77 36.30 -21.30
N GLN A 118 -4.03 36.22 -20.89
CA GLN A 118 -5.06 37.21 -21.25
C GLN A 118 -4.72 38.61 -20.74
N ILE A 119 -4.27 38.71 -19.48
CA ILE A 119 -3.80 39.97 -18.87
C ILE A 119 -2.66 40.57 -19.70
N ARG A 120 -1.64 39.77 -20.03
CA ARG A 120 -0.49 40.21 -20.82
C ARG A 120 -0.90 40.67 -22.22
N ALA A 121 -1.81 39.95 -22.87
CA ALA A 121 -2.34 40.33 -24.18
C ALA A 121 -3.14 41.65 -24.12
N ALA A 122 -3.98 41.84 -23.10
CA ALA A 122 -4.71 43.09 -22.93
C ALA A 122 -3.76 44.27 -22.65
N GLN A 123 -2.71 44.05 -21.86
CA GLN A 123 -1.68 45.05 -21.58
C GLN A 123 -0.88 45.43 -22.83
N SER A 124 -0.49 44.46 -23.67
CA SER A 124 0.24 44.75 -24.90
C SER A 124 -0.60 45.56 -25.90
N VAL A 125 -1.90 45.24 -26.03
CA VAL A 125 -2.83 46.02 -26.87
C VAL A 125 -3.01 47.44 -26.33
N LEU A 126 -3.13 47.62 -25.00
CA LEU A 126 -3.27 48.94 -24.38
C LEU A 126 -2.00 49.80 -24.45
N ALA A 127 -0.82 49.18 -24.58
CA ALA A 127 0.45 49.87 -24.78
C ALA A 127 0.62 50.41 -26.22
N SER A 128 -0.09 49.84 -27.20
CA SER A 128 -0.02 50.29 -28.59
C SER A 128 -0.61 51.70 -28.77
N PRO A 129 0.09 52.63 -29.46
CA PRO A 129 -0.44 53.96 -29.79
C PRO A 129 -1.75 53.92 -30.57
N LEU A 130 -1.94 52.92 -31.43
CA LEU A 130 -3.16 52.77 -32.23
C LEU A 130 -4.42 52.55 -31.37
N SER A 131 -4.26 52.04 -30.15
CA SER A 131 -5.38 51.85 -29.21
C SER A 131 -6.00 53.18 -28.75
N TRP A 132 -5.25 54.29 -28.82
CA TRP A 132 -5.71 55.62 -28.40
C TRP A 132 -6.75 56.21 -29.36
N LEU A 133 -6.68 55.82 -30.63
CA LEU A 133 -7.61 56.25 -31.67
C LEU A 133 -9.01 55.62 -31.51
N ARG A 134 -9.19 54.68 -30.57
CA ARG A 134 -10.45 53.95 -30.33
C ARG A 134 -10.82 53.99 -28.84
N PRO A 135 -11.30 55.13 -28.32
CA PRO A 135 -11.52 55.32 -26.88
C PRO A 135 -12.54 54.34 -26.28
N SER A 136 -13.61 54.00 -27.00
CA SER A 136 -14.61 53.03 -26.56
C SER A 136 -14.03 51.63 -26.37
N HIS A 137 -13.23 51.16 -27.35
CA HIS A 137 -12.53 49.88 -27.29
C HIS A 137 -11.48 49.86 -26.16
N ARG A 138 -10.71 50.94 -26.00
CA ARG A 138 -9.74 51.09 -24.91
C ARG A 138 -10.42 51.01 -23.53
N ALA A 139 -11.54 51.70 -23.34
CA ALA A 139 -12.31 51.63 -22.10
C ALA A 139 -12.85 50.23 -21.82
N ALA A 140 -13.28 49.50 -22.86
CA ALA A 140 -13.71 48.11 -22.74
C ALA A 140 -12.56 47.18 -22.28
N LEU A 141 -11.38 47.31 -22.90
CA LEU A 141 -10.17 46.55 -22.50
C LEU A 141 -9.73 46.86 -21.08
N LEU A 142 -9.80 48.11 -20.62
CA LEU A 142 -9.48 48.46 -19.24
C LEU A 142 -10.44 47.81 -18.24
N ARG A 143 -11.75 47.78 -18.55
CA ARG A 143 -12.74 47.08 -17.72
C ARG A 143 -12.49 45.57 -17.70
N GLN A 144 -12.16 44.98 -18.85
CA GLN A 144 -11.78 43.57 -18.94
C GLN A 144 -10.53 43.28 -18.12
N LEU A 145 -9.46 44.06 -18.30
CA LEU A 145 -8.21 43.90 -17.54
C LEU A 145 -8.44 44.00 -16.03
N LYS A 146 -9.33 44.89 -15.57
CA LYS A 146 -9.71 44.97 -14.15
C LYS A 146 -10.37 43.67 -13.67
N ARG A 147 -11.27 43.09 -14.45
CA ARG A 147 -11.91 41.80 -14.15
C ARG A 147 -10.89 40.66 -14.16
N ASP A 148 -10.06 40.57 -15.21
CA ASP A 148 -9.07 39.51 -15.35
C ASP A 148 -8.04 39.53 -14.22
N LYS A 149 -7.62 40.72 -13.77
CA LYS A 149 -6.76 40.86 -12.57
C LYS A 149 -7.42 40.33 -11.31
N ALA A 150 -8.72 40.59 -11.12
CA ALA A 150 -9.46 40.02 -9.98
C ALA A 150 -9.57 38.48 -10.11
N THR A 151 -9.86 37.98 -11.31
CA THR A 151 -9.89 36.53 -11.61
C THR A 151 -8.53 35.87 -11.37
N ALA A 152 -7.42 36.54 -11.70
CA ALA A 152 -6.07 36.03 -11.48
C ALA A 152 -5.77 35.81 -9.99
N VAL A 153 -6.24 36.71 -9.11
CA VAL A 153 -6.12 36.52 -7.65
C VAL A 153 -6.90 35.29 -7.20
N ILE A 154 -8.13 35.10 -7.69
CA ILE A 154 -8.94 33.92 -7.39
C ILE A 154 -8.24 32.65 -7.90
N ALA A 155 -7.72 32.66 -9.13
CA ALA A 155 -7.00 31.53 -9.72
C ALA A 155 -5.77 31.14 -8.88
N ALA A 156 -4.97 32.12 -8.46
CA ALA A 156 -3.79 31.88 -7.61
C ALA A 156 -4.17 31.28 -6.24
N VAL A 157 -5.28 31.74 -5.63
CA VAL A 157 -5.80 31.15 -4.39
C VAL A 157 -6.24 29.70 -4.59
N GLN A 158 -6.93 29.39 -5.70
CA GLN A 158 -7.35 28.02 -6.00
C GLN A 158 -6.16 27.10 -6.26
N ARG A 159 -5.16 27.56 -7.04
CA ARG A 159 -3.91 26.82 -7.24
C ARG A 159 -3.21 26.53 -5.93
N ARG A 160 -3.09 27.53 -5.05
CA ARG A 160 -2.49 27.35 -3.72
C ARG A 160 -3.22 26.28 -2.90
N ARG A 161 -4.56 26.36 -2.81
CA ARG A 161 -5.36 25.36 -2.09
C ARG A 161 -5.19 23.95 -2.66
N ALA A 162 -5.19 23.82 -3.99
CA ALA A 162 -4.96 22.54 -4.66
C ALA A 162 -3.56 21.97 -4.34
N ALA A 163 -2.54 22.84 -4.31
CA ALA A 163 -1.18 22.45 -3.95
C ALA A 163 -1.09 21.98 -2.49
N GLU A 164 -1.69 22.73 -1.55
CA GLU A 164 -1.73 22.37 -0.12
C GLU A 164 -2.39 21.01 0.12
N VAL A 165 -3.49 20.70 -0.59
CA VAL A 165 -4.15 19.39 -0.51
C VAL A 165 -3.24 18.28 -1.02
N ARG A 166 -2.63 18.45 -2.21
CA ARG A 166 -1.67 17.49 -2.77
C ARG A 166 -0.51 17.25 -1.81
N ASP A 167 0.08 18.31 -1.28
CA ASP A 167 1.27 18.24 -0.42
C ASP A 167 0.96 17.57 0.91
N ARG A 168 -0.23 17.81 1.48
CA ARG A 168 -0.69 17.10 2.67
C ARG A 168 -0.84 15.60 2.44
N LEU A 169 -1.45 15.20 1.31
CA LEU A 169 -1.61 13.78 0.97
C LEU A 169 -0.27 13.10 0.74
N ARG A 170 0.66 13.75 0.02
CA ARG A 170 2.02 13.26 -0.17
C ARG A 170 2.77 13.11 1.15
N ALA A 171 2.75 14.14 1.99
CA ALA A 171 3.39 14.07 3.30
C ALA A 171 2.84 12.94 4.17
N ALA A 172 1.53 12.67 4.10
CA ALA A 172 0.93 11.53 4.80
C ALA A 172 1.40 10.17 4.23
N ALA A 173 1.52 10.04 2.91
CA ALA A 173 2.05 8.84 2.26
C ALA A 173 3.52 8.62 2.63
N THR A 174 4.37 9.64 2.52
CA THR A 174 5.80 9.58 2.89
C THR A 174 5.98 9.20 4.36
N ARG A 175 5.20 9.78 5.28
CA ARG A 175 5.26 9.38 6.70
C ARG A 175 4.96 7.91 6.94
N ARG A 176 4.02 7.32 6.18
CA ARG A 176 3.74 5.89 6.26
C ARG A 176 4.92 5.08 5.72
N GLU A 177 5.47 5.48 4.58
CA GLU A 177 6.62 4.81 3.96
C GLU A 177 7.84 4.83 4.89
N ASP A 178 8.16 5.99 5.48
CA ASP A 178 9.24 6.16 6.44
C ASP A 178 9.05 5.26 7.66
N TYR A 179 7.84 5.25 8.24
CA TYR A 179 7.51 4.39 9.38
C TYR A 179 7.70 2.90 9.05
N LEU A 180 7.23 2.45 7.89
CA LEU A 180 7.37 1.05 7.47
C LEU A 180 8.83 0.70 7.13
N ALA A 181 9.60 1.66 6.62
CA ALA A 181 11.02 1.48 6.35
C ALA A 181 11.82 1.31 7.65
N GLU A 182 11.51 2.11 8.68
CA GLU A 182 12.09 1.99 10.03
C GLU A 182 11.85 0.59 10.63
N HIS A 183 10.66 0.02 10.42
CA HIS A 183 10.28 -1.29 10.95
C HIS A 183 10.47 -2.46 9.98
N ARG A 184 11.25 -2.27 8.90
CA ARG A 184 11.40 -3.27 7.84
C ARG A 184 11.89 -4.62 8.35
N VAL A 185 12.78 -4.63 9.35
CA VAL A 185 13.33 -5.85 9.97
C VAL A 185 12.24 -6.64 10.68
N THR A 186 11.45 -5.98 11.54
CA THR A 186 10.32 -6.60 12.26
C THR A 186 9.28 -7.15 11.29
N LEU A 187 8.94 -6.39 10.24
CA LEU A 187 7.99 -6.85 9.21
C LEU A 187 8.54 -8.02 8.38
N ALA A 188 9.85 -8.08 8.15
CA ALA A 188 10.48 -9.22 7.50
C ALA A 188 10.49 -10.45 8.42
N ALA A 189 10.84 -10.28 9.70
CA ALA A 189 10.80 -11.34 10.70
C ALA A 189 9.39 -11.94 10.84
N GLY A 190 8.35 -11.10 10.93
CA GLY A 190 6.96 -11.56 10.97
C GLY A 190 6.51 -12.29 9.70
N ARG A 191 6.94 -11.85 8.51
CA ARG A 191 6.65 -12.57 7.25
C ARG A 191 7.31 -13.95 7.21
N ASN A 192 8.57 -14.04 7.62
CA ASN A 192 9.28 -15.33 7.70
C ASN A 192 8.64 -16.22 8.76
N ALA A 193 8.25 -15.67 9.91
CA ALA A 193 7.57 -16.40 10.96
C ALA A 193 6.23 -16.97 10.48
N ARG A 194 5.45 -16.21 9.70
CA ARG A 194 4.22 -16.73 9.08
C ARG A 194 4.48 -17.90 8.14
N SER A 195 5.52 -17.83 7.31
CA SER A 195 5.83 -18.94 6.40
C SER A 195 6.28 -20.20 7.16
N GLU A 196 7.04 -20.05 8.25
CA GLU A 196 7.42 -21.20 9.08
C GLU A 196 6.22 -21.77 9.83
N LEU A 197 5.34 -20.93 10.40
CA LEU A 197 4.11 -21.37 11.04
C LEU A 197 3.20 -22.14 10.09
N VAL A 198 3.12 -21.76 8.81
CA VAL A 198 2.35 -22.53 7.82
C VAL A 198 2.91 -23.94 7.66
N LYS A 199 4.25 -24.11 7.63
CA LYS A 199 4.87 -25.45 7.56
C LYS A 199 4.59 -26.25 8.83
N VAL A 200 4.76 -25.64 10.00
CA VAL A 200 4.44 -26.28 11.29
C VAL A 200 2.99 -26.73 11.32
N ILE A 201 2.06 -25.88 10.87
CA ILE A 201 0.64 -26.22 10.81
C ILE A 201 0.36 -27.36 9.81
N ASP A 202 1.01 -27.36 8.65
CA ASP A 202 0.87 -28.44 7.67
C ASP A 202 1.39 -29.77 8.23
N ASP A 203 2.55 -29.76 8.91
CA ASP A 203 3.11 -30.93 9.59
C ASP A 203 2.18 -31.44 10.70
N LEU A 204 1.51 -30.53 11.42
CA LEU A 204 0.52 -30.89 12.44
C LEU A 204 -0.73 -31.51 11.81
N ILE A 205 -1.24 -30.94 10.71
CA ILE A 205 -2.38 -31.49 9.99
C ILE A 205 -2.06 -32.90 9.50
N GLU A 206 -0.86 -33.11 8.95
CA GLU A 206 -0.39 -34.42 8.54
C GLU A 206 -0.27 -35.37 9.74
N GLY A 207 0.31 -34.93 10.85
CA GLY A 207 0.40 -35.71 12.08
C GLY A 207 -0.97 -36.16 12.61
N TYR A 208 -1.95 -35.25 12.67
CA TYR A 208 -3.31 -35.58 13.08
C TYR A 208 -4.01 -36.52 12.12
N ALA A 209 -3.79 -36.38 10.80
CA ALA A 209 -4.39 -37.25 9.80
C ALA A 209 -3.91 -38.70 9.94
N HIS A 210 -2.68 -38.93 10.38
CA HIS A 210 -2.08 -40.26 10.57
C HIS A 210 -2.41 -40.92 11.94
N LEU A 211 -3.08 -40.21 12.86
CA LEU A 211 -3.52 -40.82 14.12
C LEU A 211 -4.60 -41.88 13.88
N THR A 212 -4.48 -43.03 14.55
CA THR A 212 -5.51 -44.08 14.52
C THR A 212 -6.84 -43.61 15.11
N ASP A 213 -6.78 -42.77 16.15
CA ASP A 213 -7.94 -42.10 16.74
C ASP A 213 -7.79 -40.58 16.64
N GLN A 214 -8.33 -40.01 15.56
CA GLN A 214 -8.27 -38.58 15.30
C GLN A 214 -9.18 -37.83 16.28
N PRO A 215 -8.73 -36.68 16.82
CA PRO A 215 -9.56 -35.93 17.76
C PRO A 215 -10.82 -35.40 17.06
N ALA A 216 -11.93 -35.35 17.80
CA ALA A 216 -13.24 -34.98 17.26
C ALA A 216 -13.24 -33.61 16.56
N TRP A 217 -12.49 -32.64 17.07
CA TRP A 217 -12.36 -31.32 16.45
C TRP A 217 -11.68 -31.38 15.08
N PHE A 218 -10.73 -32.30 14.87
CA PHE A 218 -10.06 -32.49 13.59
C PHE A 218 -10.96 -33.25 12.61
N ARG A 219 -11.55 -34.36 13.07
CA ARG A 219 -12.41 -35.24 12.26
C ARG A 219 -13.69 -34.56 11.79
N TYR A 220 -14.35 -33.81 12.68
CA TYR A 220 -15.67 -33.23 12.41
C TYR A 220 -15.62 -31.71 12.19
N GLY A 221 -14.67 -30.99 12.81
CA GLY A 221 -14.61 -29.53 12.74
C GLY A 221 -14.00 -29.00 11.43
N ILE A 222 -13.16 -29.79 10.75
CA ILE A 222 -12.47 -29.37 9.52
C ILE A 222 -13.16 -29.95 8.27
N GLY A 223 -13.99 -30.98 8.44
CA GLY A 223 -14.61 -31.73 7.35
C GLY A 223 -13.62 -32.71 6.69
N SER A 224 -13.99 -33.24 5.52
CA SER A 224 -13.15 -34.15 4.74
C SER A 224 -12.60 -33.45 3.49
N PRO A 225 -11.36 -33.75 3.07
CA PRO A 225 -10.80 -33.22 1.82
C PRO A 225 -11.64 -33.58 0.59
N ALA A 226 -12.40 -34.67 0.63
CA ALA A 226 -13.28 -35.09 -0.46
C ALA A 226 -14.54 -34.21 -0.61
N THR A 227 -14.97 -33.53 0.45
CA THR A 227 -16.26 -32.82 0.50
C THR A 227 -16.15 -31.30 0.44
N THR A 228 -14.95 -30.75 0.66
CA THR A 228 -14.78 -29.30 0.89
C THR A 228 -13.74 -28.72 -0.06
N PRO A 229 -14.11 -27.86 -1.03
CA PRO A 229 -13.20 -27.35 -2.07
C PRO A 229 -12.08 -26.43 -1.57
N ASN A 230 -12.00 -26.15 -0.27
CA ASN A 230 -10.93 -25.39 0.38
C ASN A 230 -10.50 -26.02 1.71
N TRP A 231 -10.61 -27.36 1.83
CA TRP A 231 -10.37 -28.09 3.07
C TRP A 231 -9.06 -27.70 3.77
N LEU A 232 -7.95 -27.64 3.04
CA LEU A 232 -6.65 -27.31 3.62
C LEU A 232 -6.60 -25.88 4.21
N SER A 233 -7.27 -24.92 3.59
CA SER A 233 -7.36 -23.55 4.12
C SER A 233 -8.16 -23.49 5.42
N ALA A 234 -9.30 -24.20 5.46
CA ALA A 234 -10.11 -24.34 6.66
C ALA A 234 -9.33 -25.08 7.78
N ALA A 235 -8.61 -26.15 7.44
CA ALA A 235 -7.75 -26.91 8.35
C ALA A 235 -6.68 -26.02 8.98
N ARG A 236 -5.94 -25.29 8.14
CA ARG A 236 -4.90 -24.35 8.59
C ARG A 236 -5.46 -23.30 9.53
N THR A 237 -6.63 -22.74 9.20
CA THR A 237 -7.29 -21.73 10.05
C THR A 237 -7.72 -22.32 11.39
N ALA A 238 -8.35 -23.49 11.40
CA ALA A 238 -8.82 -24.14 12.63
C ALA A 238 -7.65 -24.52 13.55
N VAL A 239 -6.58 -25.09 13.00
CA VAL A 239 -5.36 -25.42 13.77
C VAL A 239 -4.70 -24.14 14.29
N ALA A 240 -4.55 -23.10 13.47
CA ALA A 240 -3.96 -21.82 13.88
C ALA A 240 -4.73 -21.16 15.04
N VAL A 241 -6.06 -21.12 14.98
CA VAL A 241 -6.91 -20.57 16.05
C VAL A 241 -6.71 -21.35 17.34
N ARG A 242 -6.79 -22.69 17.27
CA ARG A 242 -6.60 -23.55 18.44
C ARG A 242 -5.21 -23.38 19.07
N ARG A 243 -4.16 -23.28 18.25
CA ARG A 243 -2.79 -23.03 18.71
C ARG A 243 -2.64 -21.69 19.43
N ARG A 244 -3.28 -20.64 18.91
CA ARG A 244 -3.35 -19.34 19.60
C ARG A 244 -4.09 -19.42 20.93
N GLU A 245 -5.26 -20.07 20.96
CA GLU A 245 -6.02 -20.27 22.20
C GLU A 245 -5.19 -21.02 23.26
N PHE A 246 -4.40 -22.03 22.87
CA PHE A 246 -3.49 -22.73 23.77
C PHE A 246 -2.40 -21.82 24.34
N LEU A 247 -1.82 -20.95 23.52
CA LEU A 247 -0.81 -19.98 23.97
C LEU A 247 -1.41 -18.93 24.92
N GLU A 248 -2.65 -18.50 24.68
CA GLU A 248 -3.36 -17.55 25.54
C GLU A 248 -3.80 -18.19 26.87
N ALA A 249 -4.20 -19.46 26.86
CA ALA A 249 -4.60 -20.21 28.05
C ALA A 249 -3.41 -20.73 28.89
N GLY A 250 -2.25 -20.91 28.27
CA GLY A 250 -1.07 -21.58 28.84
C GLY A 250 -0.03 -20.66 29.50
N ILE A 251 -0.30 -19.37 29.67
CA ILE A 251 0.54 -18.48 30.50
C ILE A 251 -0.08 -18.40 31.90
N PRO A 252 0.31 -19.26 32.87
CA PRO A 252 0.09 -18.93 34.27
C PRO A 252 0.86 -17.63 34.56
N GLN A 253 0.15 -16.57 34.92
CA GLN A 253 0.70 -15.25 35.27
C GLN A 253 1.57 -15.26 36.56
N GLU A 254 2.03 -16.42 37.05
CA GLU A 254 2.65 -16.53 38.37
C GLU A 254 4.13 -16.15 38.45
N LEU A 255 4.74 -15.63 37.37
CA LEU A 255 6.14 -15.17 37.39
C LEU A 255 6.34 -13.86 36.61
N CYS A 256 5.77 -12.78 37.14
CA CYS A 256 6.24 -11.40 36.99
C CYS A 256 6.14 -10.70 38.34
#